data_AF-A0A5C6T5Z3-F1
#
_entry.id   AF-A0A5C6T5Z3-F1
#
_cell.length_a   1.000
_cell.length_b   1.000
_cell.length_c   1.000
_cell.angle_alpha   90.00
_cell.angle_beta   90.00
_cell.angle_gamma   90.00
#
_symmetry.space_group_name_H-M   'P 1'
#
loop_
_entity.id
_entity.type
_entity.pdbx_description
1 polymer ?
#
loop_
_entity_poly.entity_id
_entity_poly.type
_entity_poly.pdbx_seq_one_letter_code
_entity_poly.pdbx_strand_id
1 'polypeptide(L)'
;MSTTKKRQAEDTPAQPKPKKSKKRKANAPDDELLDTELGLNTLFTKMDNQLLADHLAQKLGRFGTDLSAVEISDMTVSANAIQDTTSWQESRTLDKFPDFLEKVSEDPEGLKKAPKKKGSPHTLIVAGAGLRAADIVRYVVATQFKREETDCEQVDAQVSKQREFSRETGMFHLEINGNDIANAYKFAKHMKVEEQVKFLQNHKTGICVGTPARLMDLIDNGKFGLDPSLSCLPQNHRQALTSAGALSLDNLKRLVVDASHIDQKKRGVMDMKDTMMPLARFLSRKEFKDRYGDEKKPLALLFY
;
A
#
# COMPACT_ATOMS: atom_id res chain seq x y z
N MET A 1 -54.25 -49.09 -45.24
CA MET A 1 -55.69 -48.79 -45.11
C MET A 1 -56.01 -48.60 -43.64
N SER A 2 -56.76 -47.54 -43.30
CA SER A 2 -57.62 -47.42 -42.10
C SER A 2 -57.05 -46.84 -40.79
N THR A 3 -56.83 -45.54 -40.83
CA THR A 3 -57.16 -44.46 -39.86
C THR A 3 -57.89 -44.75 -38.53
N THR A 4 -57.32 -44.13 -37.47
CA THR A 4 -57.94 -43.22 -36.47
C THR A 4 -58.71 -43.77 -35.25
N LYS A 5 -58.17 -43.48 -34.05
CA LYS A 5 -58.91 -42.67 -33.06
C LYS A 5 -57.99 -41.99 -32.03
N LYS A 6 -57.91 -40.66 -32.16
CA LYS A 6 -57.43 -39.68 -31.16
C LYS A 6 -58.21 -39.84 -29.85
N ARG A 7 -57.51 -39.80 -28.71
CA ARG A 7 -58.07 -39.34 -27.44
C ARG A 7 -57.16 -38.24 -26.89
N GLN A 8 -57.73 -37.06 -26.76
CA GLN A 8 -57.13 -35.85 -26.23
C GLN A 8 -56.89 -36.01 -24.72
N ALA A 9 -55.75 -35.55 -24.23
CA ALA A 9 -55.53 -35.26 -22.82
C ALA A 9 -55.47 -33.74 -22.67
N GLU A 10 -56.17 -33.24 -21.66
CA GLU A 10 -56.48 -31.84 -21.41
C GLU A 10 -55.23 -31.01 -21.07
N ASP A 11 -55.17 -29.82 -21.65
CA ASP A 11 -54.24 -28.74 -21.30
C ASP A 11 -54.51 -28.28 -19.86
N THR A 12 -53.65 -28.69 -18.93
CA THR A 12 -53.53 -28.03 -17.63
C THR A 12 -52.48 -26.92 -17.76
N PRO A 13 -52.78 -25.64 -17.46
CA PRO A 13 -51.78 -24.58 -17.53
C PRO A 13 -50.71 -24.82 -16.47
N ALA A 14 -49.50 -25.18 -16.93
CA ALA A 14 -48.34 -25.29 -16.07
C ALA A 14 -48.02 -23.91 -15.48
N GLN A 15 -48.17 -23.79 -14.16
CA GLN A 15 -47.66 -22.65 -13.40
C GLN A 15 -46.14 -22.45 -13.63
N PRO A 16 -45.67 -21.20 -13.63
CA PRO A 16 -44.35 -20.84 -14.10
C PRO A 16 -43.26 -21.44 -13.21
N LYS A 17 -42.34 -22.21 -13.81
CA LYS A 17 -41.09 -22.61 -13.16
C LYS A 17 -40.38 -21.35 -12.65
N PRO A 18 -39.97 -21.29 -11.37
CA PRO A 18 -39.22 -20.15 -10.88
C PRO A 18 -37.94 -20.02 -11.70
N LYS A 19 -37.75 -18.85 -12.32
CA LYS A 19 -36.50 -18.50 -13.01
C LYS A 19 -35.37 -18.73 -12.00
N LYS A 20 -34.53 -19.75 -12.24
CA LYS A 20 -33.29 -19.97 -11.49
C LYS A 20 -32.57 -18.62 -11.38
N SER A 21 -32.49 -18.07 -10.18
CA SER A 21 -31.64 -16.92 -9.91
C SER A 21 -30.26 -17.26 -10.46
N LYS A 22 -29.73 -16.44 -11.36
CA LYS A 22 -28.32 -16.53 -11.78
C LYS A 22 -27.50 -16.67 -10.50
N LYS A 23 -26.84 -17.82 -10.30
CA LYS A 23 -25.84 -18.00 -9.25
C LYS A 23 -24.91 -16.78 -9.34
N ARG A 24 -24.95 -15.91 -8.33
CA ARG A 24 -23.90 -14.90 -8.14
C ARG A 24 -22.58 -15.65 -8.27
N LYS A 25 -21.68 -15.20 -9.14
CA LYS A 25 -20.31 -15.71 -9.15
C LYS A 25 -19.79 -15.57 -7.72
N ALA A 26 -19.28 -16.64 -7.11
CA ALA A 26 -18.84 -16.68 -5.72
C ALA A 26 -17.73 -15.67 -5.36
N ASN A 27 -17.30 -14.84 -6.32
CA ASN A 27 -16.12 -13.98 -6.27
C ASN A 27 -16.38 -12.57 -6.84
N ALA A 28 -17.65 -12.16 -7.01
CA ALA A 28 -17.93 -10.74 -7.20
C ALA A 28 -17.68 -10.04 -5.85
N PRO A 29 -16.92 -8.92 -5.80
CA PRO A 29 -16.87 -8.12 -4.59
C PRO A 29 -18.31 -7.78 -4.20
N ASP A 30 -18.63 -7.93 -2.91
CA ASP A 30 -19.97 -7.63 -2.44
C ASP A 30 -20.18 -6.11 -2.60
N ASP A 31 -20.91 -5.73 -3.64
CA ASP A 31 -21.04 -4.34 -4.08
C ASP A 31 -21.65 -3.45 -2.98
N GLU A 32 -22.31 -4.06 -1.99
CA GLU A 32 -22.86 -3.39 -0.80
C GLU A 32 -21.80 -2.87 0.18
N LEU A 33 -20.57 -3.42 0.15
CA LEU A 33 -19.48 -2.99 1.04
C LEU A 33 -18.54 -1.98 0.37
N LEU A 34 -18.74 -1.69 -0.92
CA LEU A 34 -17.95 -0.74 -1.66
C LEU A 34 -18.67 0.60 -1.75
N ASP A 35 -18.10 1.62 -1.10
CA ASP A 35 -18.51 3.00 -1.26
C ASP A 35 -17.78 3.59 -2.49
N THR A 36 -18.48 3.65 -3.61
CA THR A 36 -17.94 4.21 -4.85
C THR A 36 -17.79 5.73 -4.84
N GLU A 37 -18.52 6.43 -3.97
CA GLU A 37 -18.46 7.89 -3.89
C GLU A 37 -17.22 8.32 -3.11
N LEU A 38 -16.95 7.65 -1.99
CA LEU A 38 -15.75 7.88 -1.19
C LEU A 38 -14.52 7.12 -1.71
N GLY A 39 -14.71 6.18 -2.64
CA GLY A 39 -13.64 5.35 -3.16
C GLY A 39 -13.08 4.41 -2.09
N LEU A 40 -13.94 3.85 -1.23
CA LEU A 40 -13.57 3.02 -0.09
C LEU A 40 -14.24 1.65 -0.11
N ASN A 41 -13.52 0.67 0.41
CA ASN A 41 -14.02 -0.64 0.78
C ASN A 41 -14.22 -0.69 2.29
N THR A 42 -15.49 -0.65 2.71
CA THR A 42 -15.89 -0.67 4.13
C THR A 42 -15.66 -2.03 4.80
N LEU A 43 -15.31 -3.08 4.04
CA LEU A 43 -14.95 -4.37 4.61
C LEU A 43 -13.81 -4.26 5.64
N PHE A 44 -12.83 -3.40 5.36
CA PHE A 44 -11.64 -3.21 6.20
C PHE A 44 -11.93 -2.48 7.52
N THR A 45 -13.11 -1.88 7.71
CA THR A 45 -13.50 -1.35 9.04
C THR A 45 -13.96 -2.45 9.99
N LYS A 46 -14.39 -3.59 9.45
CA LYS A 46 -15.00 -4.69 10.22
C LYS A 46 -14.07 -5.90 10.41
N MET A 47 -12.92 -5.91 9.74
CA MET A 47 -11.96 -7.00 9.83
C MET A 47 -11.00 -6.77 10.99
N ASP A 48 -11.01 -7.69 11.95
CA ASP A 48 -9.94 -7.81 12.95
C ASP A 48 -8.68 -8.44 12.33
N ASN A 49 -7.63 -8.59 13.12
CA ASN A 49 -6.36 -9.14 12.67
C ASN A 49 -6.48 -10.59 12.16
N GLN A 50 -7.38 -11.40 12.71
CA GLN A 50 -7.62 -12.77 12.25
C GLN A 50 -8.29 -12.80 10.88
N LEU A 51 -9.37 -12.03 10.71
CA LEU A 51 -10.09 -11.91 9.45
C LEU A 51 -9.22 -11.28 8.35
N LEU A 52 -8.34 -10.32 8.69
CA LEU A 52 -7.37 -9.75 7.75
C LEU A 52 -6.35 -10.78 7.28
N ALA A 53 -5.81 -11.61 8.18
CA ALA A 53 -4.87 -12.67 7.83
C ALA A 53 -5.53 -13.70 6.91
N ASP A 54 -6.75 -14.14 7.24
CA ASP A 54 -7.50 -15.10 6.43
C ASP A 54 -7.86 -14.50 5.04
N HIS A 55 -8.23 -13.23 4.99
CA HIS A 55 -8.50 -12.52 3.74
C HIS A 55 -7.23 -12.39 2.87
N LEU A 56 -6.08 -12.06 3.46
CA LEU A 56 -4.79 -12.02 2.75
C LEU A 56 -4.41 -13.40 2.20
N ALA A 57 -4.55 -14.46 3.00
CA ALA A 57 -4.27 -15.84 2.60
C ALA A 57 -5.21 -16.30 1.47
N GLN A 58 -6.50 -15.95 1.54
CA GLN A 58 -7.47 -16.25 0.48
C GLN A 58 -7.08 -15.57 -0.84
N LYS A 59 -6.71 -14.29 -0.81
CA LYS A 59 -6.27 -13.54 -2.01
C LYS A 59 -4.97 -14.11 -2.57
N LEU A 60 -4.03 -14.47 -1.70
CA LEU A 60 -2.77 -15.11 -2.08
C LEU A 60 -3.02 -16.45 -2.80
N GLY A 61 -3.84 -17.34 -2.24
CA GLY A 61 -4.17 -18.62 -2.88
C GLY A 61 -4.91 -18.46 -4.20
N ARG A 62 -5.72 -17.40 -4.35
CA ARG A 62 -6.42 -17.08 -5.61
C ARG A 62 -5.47 -16.64 -6.72
N PHE A 63 -4.46 -15.84 -6.40
CA PHE A 63 -3.57 -15.24 -7.42
C PHE A 63 -2.26 -16.00 -7.62
N GLY A 64 -1.81 -16.74 -6.62
CA GLY A 64 -0.59 -17.55 -6.61
C GLY A 64 -0.82 -19.00 -7.05
N THR A 65 -1.71 -19.26 -8.02
CA THR A 65 -1.98 -20.60 -8.54
C THR A 65 -0.74 -21.25 -9.21
N ASP A 66 0.23 -20.43 -9.57
CA ASP A 66 1.53 -20.80 -10.12
C ASP A 66 2.58 -21.13 -9.04
N LEU A 67 2.26 -20.92 -7.76
CA LEU A 67 3.15 -21.20 -6.64
C LEU A 67 2.83 -22.55 -5.99
N SER A 68 3.85 -23.17 -5.44
CA SER A 68 3.71 -24.36 -4.61
C SER A 68 3.03 -24.05 -3.28
N ALA A 69 2.48 -25.09 -2.63
CA ALA A 69 1.91 -24.95 -1.29
C ALA A 69 2.94 -24.41 -0.27
N VAL A 70 4.21 -24.75 -0.45
CA VAL A 70 5.32 -24.27 0.40
C VAL A 70 5.53 -22.76 0.20
N GLU A 71 5.60 -22.30 -1.05
CA GLU A 71 5.76 -20.86 -1.34
C GLU A 71 4.56 -20.03 -0.85
N ILE A 72 3.33 -20.56 -0.96
CA ILE A 72 2.13 -19.91 -0.42
C ILE A 72 2.22 -19.80 1.11
N SER A 73 2.64 -20.88 1.78
CA SER A 73 2.85 -20.88 3.24
C SER A 73 3.93 -19.87 3.64
N ASP A 74 5.03 -19.81 2.91
CA ASP A 74 6.13 -18.87 3.16
C ASP A 74 5.72 -17.41 2.94
N MET A 75 4.76 -17.14 2.06
CA MET A 75 4.22 -15.80 1.82
C MET A 75 3.05 -15.42 2.72
N THR A 76 2.51 -16.37 3.49
CA THR A 76 1.39 -16.12 4.40
C THR A 76 1.86 -15.31 5.62
N VAL A 77 1.02 -14.37 6.04
CA VAL A 77 1.20 -13.52 7.22
C VAL A 77 0.22 -14.00 8.28
N SER A 78 0.69 -14.26 9.50
CA SER A 78 -0.16 -14.70 10.61
C SER A 78 -0.95 -13.54 11.22
N ALA A 79 -2.07 -13.84 11.88
CA ALA A 79 -2.88 -12.84 12.58
C ALA A 79 -2.10 -12.07 13.66
N ASN A 80 -1.14 -12.73 14.33
CA ASN A 80 -0.30 -12.10 15.36
C ASN A 80 0.66 -11.04 14.79
N ALA A 81 0.97 -11.11 13.49
CA ALA A 81 1.80 -10.11 12.83
C ALA A 81 1.01 -8.81 12.56
N ILE A 82 -0.32 -8.91 12.44
CA ILE A 82 -1.19 -7.79 12.09
C ILE A 82 -1.68 -7.14 13.39
N GLN A 83 -1.43 -5.84 13.52
CA GLN A 83 -2.00 -5.06 14.62
C GLN A 83 -3.48 -4.77 14.33
N ASP A 84 -4.33 -5.07 15.30
CA ASP A 84 -5.76 -4.80 15.22
C ASP A 84 -6.03 -3.29 15.20
N THR A 85 -6.77 -2.84 14.19
CA THR A 85 -7.17 -1.44 13.99
C THR A 85 -8.68 -1.24 14.02
N THR A 86 -9.44 -2.24 14.47
CA THR A 86 -10.90 -2.14 14.64
C THR A 86 -11.30 -1.08 15.66
N SER A 87 -10.40 -0.67 16.55
CA SER A 87 -10.62 0.48 17.45
C SER A 87 -10.79 1.82 16.70
N TRP A 88 -10.38 1.90 15.44
CA TRP A 88 -10.60 3.06 14.57
C TRP A 88 -12.01 3.01 13.96
N GLN A 89 -12.88 3.90 14.42
CA GLN A 89 -14.30 3.96 14.03
C GLN A 89 -14.63 5.06 13.01
N GLU A 90 -13.69 5.97 12.73
CA GLU A 90 -13.89 7.01 11.72
C GLU A 90 -13.74 6.45 10.30
N SER A 91 -14.19 7.22 9.30
CA SER A 91 -14.05 6.86 7.90
C SER A 91 -12.57 6.71 7.53
N ARG A 92 -12.23 5.67 6.77
CA ARG A 92 -10.86 5.43 6.26
C ARG A 92 -10.58 6.24 4.99
N THR A 93 -11.05 7.49 4.97
CA THR A 93 -10.88 8.44 3.86
C THR A 93 -9.48 9.05 3.89
N LEU A 94 -9.05 9.70 2.79
CA LEU A 94 -7.71 10.30 2.74
C LEU A 94 -7.54 11.40 3.81
N ASP A 95 -8.62 12.11 4.14
CA ASP A 95 -8.59 13.20 5.10
C ASP A 95 -8.32 12.77 6.54
N LYS A 96 -8.72 11.55 6.87
CA LYS A 96 -8.57 10.95 8.19
C LYS A 96 -7.30 10.13 8.35
N PHE A 97 -6.52 9.99 7.28
CA PHE A 97 -5.31 9.18 7.28
C PHE A 97 -4.26 9.65 8.31
N PRO A 98 -3.97 10.97 8.46
CA PRO A 98 -3.02 11.43 9.47
C PRO A 98 -3.52 11.20 10.90
N ASP A 99 -4.80 11.43 11.14
CA ASP A 99 -5.43 11.20 12.45
C ASP A 99 -5.37 9.71 12.84
N PHE A 100 -5.58 8.83 11.86
CA PHE A 100 -5.36 7.38 12.04
C PHE A 100 -3.91 7.07 12.41
N LEU A 101 -2.92 7.60 11.69
CA LEU A 101 -1.51 7.36 11.98
C LEU A 101 -1.14 7.79 13.41
N GLU A 102 -1.66 8.93 13.86
CA GLU A 102 -1.43 9.42 15.22
C GLU A 102 -2.10 8.54 16.26
N LYS A 103 -3.32 8.06 15.98
CA LYS A 103 -4.06 7.18 16.90
C LYS A 103 -3.40 5.82 17.09
N VAL A 104 -2.83 5.24 16.03
CA VAL A 104 -2.22 3.91 16.04
C VAL A 104 -0.72 3.92 16.38
N SER A 105 -0.07 5.08 16.36
CA SER A 105 1.33 5.22 16.74
C SER A 105 1.49 5.37 18.25
N GLU A 106 2.33 4.54 18.85
CA GLU A 106 2.74 4.70 20.27
C GLU A 106 3.46 6.04 20.53
N ASP A 107 4.08 6.60 19.50
CA ASP A 107 4.84 7.85 19.53
C ASP A 107 4.38 8.77 18.38
N PRO A 108 3.33 9.58 18.58
CA PRO A 108 2.82 10.50 17.56
C PRO A 108 3.81 11.63 17.23
N GLU A 109 4.56 12.11 18.21
CA GLU A 109 5.56 13.17 17.99
C GLU A 109 6.73 12.69 17.13
N GLY A 110 7.08 11.41 17.22
CA GLY A 110 8.03 10.76 16.33
C GLY A 110 7.60 10.72 14.86
N LEU A 111 6.31 10.86 14.53
CA LEU A 111 5.83 10.91 13.13
C LEU A 111 6.25 12.20 12.40
N LYS A 112 6.50 13.27 13.16
CA LYS A 112 6.89 14.59 12.65
C LYS A 112 8.40 14.73 12.48
N LYS A 113 9.19 13.76 12.94
CA LYS A 113 10.65 13.84 12.99
C LYS A 113 11.30 12.76 12.14
N ALA A 114 11.87 13.16 11.01
CA ALA A 114 12.69 12.26 10.20
C ALA A 114 13.90 11.74 11.01
N PRO A 115 14.25 10.44 10.90
CA PRO A 115 15.44 9.91 11.55
C PRO A 115 16.73 10.61 11.06
N LYS A 116 17.73 10.69 11.94
CA LYS A 116 19.02 11.34 11.62
C LYS A 116 19.73 10.67 10.45
N LYS A 117 19.58 9.35 10.31
CA LYS A 117 20.14 8.56 9.22
C LYS A 117 19.33 8.79 7.95
N LYS A 118 20.00 9.26 6.89
CA LYS A 118 19.40 9.47 5.56
C LYS A 118 18.86 8.16 4.99
N GLY A 119 17.76 8.24 4.24
CA GLY A 119 17.14 7.07 3.62
C GLY A 119 16.63 6.02 4.61
N SER A 120 16.43 6.35 5.89
CA SER A 120 16.02 5.41 6.94
C SER A 120 14.68 5.81 7.55
N PRO A 121 13.54 5.58 6.86
CA PRO A 121 12.23 5.98 7.34
C PRO A 121 11.78 5.19 8.57
N HIS A 122 11.01 5.85 9.43
CA HIS A 122 10.30 5.20 10.54
C HIS A 122 8.96 4.59 10.12
N THR A 123 8.40 4.99 8.98
CA THR A 123 7.10 4.49 8.49
C THR A 123 7.13 4.26 6.99
N LEU A 124 6.73 3.05 6.57
CA LEU A 124 6.46 2.74 5.18
C LEU A 124 4.95 2.61 4.97
N ILE A 125 4.43 3.26 3.93
CA ILE A 125 3.03 3.16 3.51
C ILE A 125 2.97 2.53 2.13
N VAL A 126 2.18 1.48 2.00
CA VAL A 126 2.00 0.71 0.78
C VAL A 126 0.68 1.10 0.13
N ALA A 127 0.75 1.67 -1.06
CA ALA A 127 -0.42 2.05 -1.83
C ALA A 127 -0.57 1.17 -3.08
N GLY A 128 -1.81 0.91 -3.50
CA GLY A 128 -2.11 0.10 -4.69
C GLY A 128 -1.67 0.73 -6.01
N ALA A 129 -1.48 2.04 -6.06
CA ALA A 129 -1.09 2.76 -7.27
C ALA A 129 -0.20 3.96 -6.98
N GLY A 130 0.61 4.33 -7.98
CA GLY A 130 1.47 5.50 -7.90
C GLY A 130 0.70 6.82 -7.76
N LEU A 131 -0.50 6.97 -8.32
CA LEU A 131 -1.31 8.19 -8.12
C LEU A 131 -1.75 8.31 -6.65
N ARG A 132 -2.32 7.23 -6.09
CA ARG A 132 -2.72 7.16 -4.69
C ARG A 132 -1.56 7.42 -3.72
N ALA A 133 -0.37 6.86 -4.00
CA ALA A 133 0.83 7.16 -3.23
C ALA A 133 1.17 8.66 -3.23
N ALA A 134 0.92 9.37 -4.34
CA ALA A 134 1.12 10.82 -4.42
C ALA A 134 0.12 11.56 -3.55
N ASP A 135 -1.15 11.14 -3.57
CA ASP A 135 -2.21 11.80 -2.81
C ASP A 135 -2.02 11.62 -1.30
N ILE A 136 -1.60 10.43 -0.85
CA ILE A 136 -1.20 10.18 0.53
C ILE A 136 -0.06 11.09 0.95
N VAL A 137 1.01 11.18 0.14
CA VAL A 137 2.15 12.07 0.46
C VAL A 137 1.69 13.51 0.55
N ARG A 138 0.93 14.02 -0.43
CA ARG A 138 0.42 15.39 -0.41
C ARG A 138 -0.41 15.67 0.84
N TYR A 139 -1.24 14.72 1.24
CA TYR A 139 -2.14 14.90 2.39
C TYR A 139 -1.40 14.84 3.73
N VAL A 140 -0.52 13.84 3.91
CA VAL A 140 0.31 13.70 5.12
C VAL A 140 1.23 14.90 5.28
N VAL A 141 1.82 15.39 4.20
CA VAL A 141 2.65 16.60 4.21
C VAL A 141 1.79 17.80 4.60
N ALA A 142 0.71 18.10 3.87
CA ALA A 142 -0.14 19.26 4.13
C ALA A 142 -0.72 19.33 5.55
N THR A 143 -1.02 18.19 6.17
CA THR A 143 -1.54 18.14 7.55
C THR A 143 -0.48 18.33 8.62
N GLN A 144 0.76 17.92 8.36
CA GLN A 144 1.88 18.28 9.23
C GLN A 144 2.15 19.80 9.20
N PHE A 145 1.97 20.45 8.04
CA PHE A 145 2.09 21.91 7.91
C PHE A 145 0.98 22.70 8.61
N LYS A 146 -0.29 22.27 8.52
CA LYS A 146 -1.41 23.01 9.14
C LYS A 146 -1.34 23.10 10.68
N ARG A 147 -0.48 22.30 11.33
CA ARG A 147 -0.34 22.27 12.79
C ARG A 147 0.87 23.06 13.30
N GLU A 148 1.80 23.45 12.42
CA GLU A 148 2.83 24.45 12.71
C GLU A 148 2.34 25.80 12.18
N GLU A 149 1.88 26.67 13.08
CA GLU A 149 1.34 28.01 12.79
C GLU A 149 2.26 28.82 11.87
N THR A 150 2.02 28.76 10.56
CA THR A 150 2.61 29.62 9.53
C THR A 150 1.52 29.96 8.52
N ASP A 151 1.43 31.25 8.15
CA ASP A 151 0.32 31.85 7.40
C ASP A 151 -0.14 31.03 6.19
N CYS A 152 -1.44 30.71 6.17
CA CYS A 152 -2.06 29.79 5.21
C CYS A 152 -1.86 30.22 3.74
N GLU A 153 -1.74 31.52 3.45
CA GLU A 153 -1.51 32.06 2.11
C GLU A 153 -0.13 31.71 1.54
N GLN A 154 0.90 31.59 2.39
CA GLN A 154 2.26 31.26 1.93
C GLN A 154 2.39 29.78 1.55
N VAL A 155 1.69 28.91 2.29
CA VAL A 155 1.65 27.47 2.04
C VAL A 155 0.90 27.15 0.74
N ASP A 156 -0.25 27.77 0.49
CA ASP A 156 -0.99 27.57 -0.77
C ASP A 156 -0.23 28.09 -1.99
N ALA A 157 0.51 29.20 -1.85
CA ALA A 157 1.36 29.74 -2.91
C ALA A 157 2.61 28.87 -3.19
N GLN A 158 3.25 28.30 -2.15
CA GLN A 158 4.39 27.40 -2.29
C GLN A 158 3.97 26.02 -2.81
N VAL A 159 2.85 25.46 -2.33
CA VAL A 159 2.23 24.23 -2.87
C VAL A 159 1.82 24.43 -4.33
N SER A 160 1.35 25.62 -4.70
CA SER A 160 1.02 25.96 -6.09
C SER A 160 2.26 26.14 -6.99
N LYS A 161 3.34 26.77 -6.51
CA LYS A 161 4.65 26.76 -7.21
C LYS A 161 5.21 25.36 -7.35
N GLN A 162 4.97 24.49 -6.36
CA GLN A 162 5.33 23.08 -6.42
C GLN A 162 4.45 22.27 -7.38
N ARG A 163 3.20 22.68 -7.63
CA ARG A 163 2.36 22.07 -8.69
C ARG A 163 2.97 22.30 -10.06
N GLU A 164 3.62 23.43 -10.30
CA GLU A 164 4.40 23.68 -11.51
C GLU A 164 5.68 22.83 -11.54
N PHE A 165 6.49 22.87 -10.47
CA PHE A 165 7.74 22.08 -10.39
C PHE A 165 7.52 20.56 -10.45
N SER A 166 6.43 20.05 -9.86
CA SER A 166 6.08 18.64 -9.87
C SER A 166 5.45 18.18 -11.20
N ARG A 167 4.77 19.10 -11.91
CA ARG A 167 4.35 18.85 -13.31
C ARG A 167 5.54 18.75 -14.26
N GLU A 168 6.64 19.43 -13.94
CA GLU A 168 7.85 19.48 -14.77
C GLU A 168 8.87 18.37 -14.44
N THR A 169 9.00 17.97 -13.17
CA THR A 169 10.02 16.98 -12.71
C THR A 169 9.45 15.64 -12.24
N GLY A 170 8.13 15.53 -12.01
CA GLY A 170 7.52 14.36 -11.36
C GLY A 170 7.93 14.16 -9.89
N MET A 171 8.67 15.11 -9.31
CA MET A 171 9.19 15.08 -7.96
C MET A 171 8.24 15.82 -7.00
N PHE A 172 8.00 15.25 -5.82
CA PHE A 172 7.34 15.93 -4.70
C PHE A 172 8.40 16.01 -3.59
N HIS A 173 9.20 17.08 -3.61
CA HIS A 173 10.20 17.39 -2.59
C HIS A 173 9.94 18.80 -2.07
N LEU A 174 9.50 18.92 -0.81
CA LEU A 174 9.19 20.19 -0.17
C LEU A 174 10.26 20.51 0.88
N GLU A 175 11.25 21.32 0.49
CA GLU A 175 12.14 22.01 1.42
C GLU A 175 11.58 23.41 1.68
N ILE A 176 11.29 23.72 2.95
CA ILE A 176 10.91 25.08 3.38
C ILE A 176 11.86 25.47 4.53
N ASN A 177 12.47 26.65 4.43
CA ASN A 177 13.28 27.30 5.47
C ASN A 177 14.49 26.51 6.00
N GLY A 178 15.13 25.64 5.20
CA GLY A 178 16.35 24.93 5.60
C GLY A 178 16.16 23.86 6.68
N ASN A 179 14.90 23.59 7.07
CA ASN A 179 14.52 22.38 7.80
C ASN A 179 13.98 21.35 6.80
N ASP A 180 14.35 20.07 6.97
CA ASP A 180 13.85 18.96 6.17
C ASP A 180 12.37 18.69 6.51
N ILE A 181 11.42 19.49 5.98
CA ILE A 181 9.99 19.43 6.35
C ILE A 181 9.18 18.43 5.46
N ALA A 182 9.77 17.88 4.40
CA ALA A 182 9.16 16.80 3.63
C ALA A 182 9.32 15.45 4.33
N ASN A 183 8.52 15.22 5.38
CA ASN A 183 8.51 13.96 6.11
C ASN A 183 7.84 12.81 5.35
N ALA A 184 7.32 13.00 4.14
CA ALA A 184 6.78 11.91 3.33
C ALA A 184 7.31 11.97 1.90
N TYR A 185 7.91 10.88 1.41
CA TYR A 185 8.40 10.80 0.03
C TYR A 185 7.63 9.76 -0.78
N LYS A 186 7.37 10.08 -2.04
CA LYS A 186 6.65 9.22 -2.97
C LYS A 186 7.61 8.49 -3.90
N PHE A 187 7.47 7.18 -3.98
CA PHE A 187 8.14 6.38 -5.00
C PHE A 187 7.16 6.00 -6.12
N ALA A 188 7.17 6.78 -7.20
CA ALA A 188 6.36 6.52 -8.39
C ALA A 188 7.09 5.68 -9.43
N LYS A 189 6.33 5.00 -10.31
CA LYS A 189 6.87 4.26 -11.47
C LYS A 189 7.49 5.18 -12.55
N HIS A 190 7.06 6.44 -12.62
CA HIS A 190 7.48 7.39 -13.68
C HIS A 190 8.76 8.18 -13.38
N MET A 191 9.44 7.88 -12.27
CA MET A 191 10.76 8.42 -11.95
C MET A 191 11.77 7.30 -12.06
N LYS A 192 13.02 7.59 -12.40
CA LYS A 192 14.06 6.55 -12.46
C LYS A 192 14.37 6.05 -11.05
N VAL A 193 14.71 4.77 -10.91
CA VAL A 193 15.05 4.18 -9.60
C VAL A 193 16.28 4.86 -9.02
N GLU A 194 17.23 5.19 -9.89
CA GLU A 194 18.51 5.79 -9.57
C GLU A 194 18.34 7.19 -8.97
N GLU A 195 17.35 7.97 -9.44
CA GLU A 195 17.03 9.29 -8.90
C GLU A 195 16.48 9.18 -7.47
N GLN A 196 15.64 8.19 -7.22
CA GLN A 196 15.09 7.92 -5.89
C GLN A 196 16.18 7.41 -4.92
N VAL A 197 17.12 6.61 -5.42
CA VAL A 197 18.29 6.18 -4.66
C VAL A 197 19.15 7.38 -4.26
N LYS A 198 19.47 8.27 -5.21
CA LYS A 198 20.23 9.51 -4.94
C LYS A 198 19.50 10.41 -3.95
N PHE A 199 18.18 10.50 -4.06
CA PHE A 199 17.38 11.26 -3.12
C PHE A 199 17.52 10.72 -1.69
N LEU A 200 17.31 9.41 -1.50
CA LEU A 200 17.40 8.77 -0.18
C LEU A 200 18.81 8.84 0.42
N GLN A 201 19.85 8.84 -0.40
CA GLN A 201 21.23 9.02 0.06
C GLN A 201 21.51 10.44 0.55
N ASN A 202 20.78 11.44 0.05
CA ASN A 202 21.05 12.84 0.32
C ASN A 202 20.10 13.48 1.34
N HIS A 203 18.89 12.94 1.49
CA HIS A 203 17.86 13.50 2.35
C HIS A 203 17.48 12.57 3.51
N LYS A 204 17.10 13.18 4.65
CA LYS A 204 16.41 12.47 5.72
C LYS A 204 14.95 12.30 5.31
N THR A 205 14.37 11.16 5.66
CA THR A 205 12.99 10.85 5.26
C THR A 205 12.33 10.10 6.41
N GLY A 206 11.18 10.59 6.91
CA GLY A 206 10.45 9.96 8.02
C GLY A 206 9.46 8.89 7.55
N ILE A 207 8.63 9.26 6.59
CA ILE A 207 7.55 8.47 6.00
C ILE A 207 7.88 8.25 4.52
N CYS A 208 7.66 7.03 4.04
CA CYS A 208 7.93 6.66 2.67
C CYS A 208 6.70 5.96 2.11
N VAL A 209 6.19 6.43 0.98
CA VAL A 209 4.96 5.93 0.36
C VAL A 209 5.26 5.41 -1.03
N GLY A 210 4.85 4.17 -1.32
CA GLY A 210 5.12 3.57 -2.62
C GLY A 210 4.24 2.37 -2.93
N THR A 211 4.35 1.88 -4.16
CA THR A 211 3.78 0.57 -4.51
C THR A 211 4.67 -0.55 -3.95
N PRO A 212 4.13 -1.75 -3.69
CA PRO A 212 4.93 -2.82 -3.10
C PRO A 212 6.19 -3.15 -3.91
N ALA A 213 6.05 -3.27 -5.24
CA ALA A 213 7.17 -3.51 -6.14
C ALA A 213 8.26 -2.43 -6.01
N ARG A 214 7.85 -1.16 -5.96
CA ARG A 214 8.79 -0.05 -5.90
C ARG A 214 9.55 0.03 -4.58
N LEU A 215 8.84 -0.22 -3.47
CA LEU A 215 9.46 -0.27 -2.15
C LEU A 215 10.43 -1.44 -2.05
N MET A 216 10.07 -2.61 -2.59
CA MET A 216 11.00 -3.75 -2.71
C MET A 216 12.24 -3.37 -3.48
N ASP A 217 12.09 -2.79 -4.68
CA ASP A 217 13.23 -2.34 -5.47
C ASP A 217 14.14 -1.45 -4.63
N LEU A 218 13.63 -0.43 -3.93
CA LEU A 218 14.47 0.51 -3.19
C LEU A 218 15.20 -0.09 -1.97
N ILE A 219 14.59 -1.08 -1.33
CA ILE A 219 15.22 -1.87 -0.26
C ILE A 219 16.30 -2.78 -0.87
N ASP A 220 16.02 -3.37 -2.02
CA ASP A 220 16.89 -4.33 -2.70
C ASP A 220 17.93 -3.67 -3.61
N ASN A 221 17.86 -2.37 -3.91
CA ASN A 221 18.86 -1.64 -4.70
C ASN A 221 20.18 -1.42 -3.95
N GLY A 222 20.33 -2.00 -2.74
CA GLY A 222 21.62 -2.27 -2.08
C GLY A 222 22.12 -3.71 -2.26
N LYS A 223 21.34 -4.55 -2.93
CA LYS A 223 21.62 -5.95 -3.34
C LYS A 223 21.67 -6.12 -4.86
N PHE A 224 21.01 -5.25 -5.63
CA PHE A 224 20.99 -5.23 -7.10
C PHE A 224 21.51 -3.91 -7.68
N GLY A 225 22.72 -3.48 -7.28
CA GLY A 225 23.62 -2.81 -8.22
C GLY A 225 24.40 -3.93 -8.89
N LEU A 226 24.42 -4.09 -10.21
CA LEU A 226 25.06 -3.17 -11.12
C LEU A 226 24.49 -3.43 -12.52
N ASP A 227 24.24 -2.36 -13.27
CA ASP A 227 24.42 -2.42 -14.73
C ASP A 227 25.80 -3.07 -15.02
N PRO A 228 25.89 -4.08 -15.91
CA PRO A 228 27.18 -4.69 -16.29
C PRO A 228 28.24 -3.66 -16.67
N SER A 229 27.83 -2.47 -17.14
CA SER A 229 28.73 -1.36 -17.45
C SER A 229 29.40 -0.73 -16.22
N LEU A 230 28.78 -0.72 -15.03
CA LEU A 230 29.41 -0.22 -13.80
C LEU A 230 30.43 -1.19 -13.20
N SER A 231 30.57 -2.40 -13.76
CA SER A 231 31.62 -3.34 -13.37
C SER A 231 33.04 -2.82 -13.68
N CYS A 232 33.16 -1.80 -14.54
CA CYS A 232 34.42 -1.19 -14.95
C CYS A 232 34.84 0.03 -14.10
N LEU A 233 34.04 0.44 -13.11
CA LEU A 233 34.38 1.59 -12.26
C LEU A 233 35.44 1.23 -11.18
N PRO A 234 36.32 2.19 -10.83
CA PRO A 234 37.37 1.99 -9.83
C PRO A 234 36.79 1.56 -8.47
N GLN A 235 37.48 0.65 -7.76
CA GLN A 235 37.06 0.07 -6.46
C GLN A 235 36.65 1.14 -5.43
N ASN A 236 37.26 2.31 -5.48
CA ASN A 236 37.04 3.44 -4.58
C ASN A 236 35.61 4.00 -4.68
N HIS A 237 34.96 3.87 -5.85
CA HIS A 237 33.56 4.27 -6.07
C HIS A 237 32.55 3.17 -5.75
N ARG A 238 32.99 1.90 -5.69
CA ARG A 238 32.13 0.77 -5.28
C ARG A 238 31.81 0.78 -3.78
N GLN A 239 32.71 1.31 -2.96
CA GLN A 239 32.63 1.25 -1.50
C GLN A 239 31.44 2.01 -0.88
N ALA A 240 30.76 2.87 -1.65
CA ALA A 240 29.57 3.61 -1.19
C ALA A 240 28.23 2.88 -1.48
N LEU A 241 28.24 1.78 -2.24
CA LEU A 241 27.03 1.08 -2.71
C LEU A 241 26.87 -0.35 -2.20
N THR A 242 27.78 -0.85 -1.38
CA THR A 242 27.78 -2.26 -0.95
C THR A 242 27.51 -2.37 0.55
N SER A 243 26.22 -2.49 0.92
CA SER A 243 25.70 -3.36 2.01
C SER A 243 24.33 -2.95 2.58
N ALA A 244 23.80 -1.76 2.24
CA ALA A 244 22.46 -1.36 2.65
C ALA A 244 21.69 -0.82 1.44
N GLY A 245 20.44 -1.25 1.27
CA GLY A 245 19.50 -0.63 0.34
C GLY A 245 19.49 0.89 0.48
N ALA A 246 19.18 1.59 -0.61
CA ALA A 246 18.94 3.03 -0.54
C ALA A 246 17.86 3.37 0.50
N LEU A 247 16.91 2.44 0.69
CA LEU A 247 15.95 2.45 1.78
C LEU A 247 16.40 1.52 2.92
N SER A 248 16.92 2.11 3.99
CA SER A 248 17.34 1.39 5.20
C SER A 248 16.16 1.11 6.12
N LEU A 249 16.04 -0.15 6.57
CA LEU A 249 14.98 -0.61 7.46
C LEU A 249 15.30 -0.44 8.96
N ASP A 250 16.44 0.17 9.29
CA ASP A 250 16.97 0.18 10.66
C ASP A 250 16.05 0.90 11.65
N ASN A 251 15.50 2.04 11.24
CA ASN A 251 14.59 2.87 12.04
C ASN A 251 13.12 2.57 11.79
N LEU A 252 12.80 1.61 10.92
CA LEU A 252 11.42 1.31 10.54
C LEU A 252 10.66 0.83 11.78
N LYS A 253 9.56 1.51 12.14
CA LYS A 253 8.68 1.13 13.27
C LYS A 253 7.33 0.59 12.80
N ARG A 254 6.85 1.05 11.63
CA ARG A 254 5.49 0.80 11.15
C ARG A 254 5.44 0.53 9.65
N LEU A 255 4.58 -0.41 9.28
CA LEU A 255 4.21 -0.77 7.92
C LEU A 255 2.70 -0.60 7.79
N VAL A 256 2.25 0.32 6.94
CA VAL A 256 0.82 0.62 6.76
C VAL A 256 0.41 0.26 5.34
N VAL A 257 -0.61 -0.58 5.20
CA VAL A 257 -1.17 -0.95 3.88
C VAL A 257 -2.47 -0.16 3.67
N ASP A 258 -2.52 0.70 2.65
CA ASP A 258 -3.74 1.40 2.21
C ASP A 258 -4.65 0.42 1.46
N ALA A 259 -5.40 -0.35 2.23
CA ALA A 259 -6.19 -1.50 1.78
C ALA A 259 -7.65 -1.13 1.54
N SER A 260 -8.18 -0.17 2.30
CA SER A 260 -9.55 0.32 2.16
C SER A 260 -9.76 1.11 0.87
N HIS A 261 -8.75 1.79 0.33
CA HIS A 261 -8.90 2.54 -0.92
C HIS A 261 -9.16 1.64 -2.13
N ILE A 262 -10.18 1.98 -2.93
CA ILE A 262 -10.48 1.36 -4.22
C ILE A 262 -10.33 2.35 -5.37
N ASP A 263 -9.85 1.87 -6.51
CA ASP A 263 -9.75 2.66 -7.73
C ASP A 263 -11.11 2.84 -8.44
N GLN A 264 -11.11 3.60 -9.53
CA GLN A 264 -12.30 3.81 -10.39
C GLN A 264 -12.91 2.52 -10.94
N LYS A 265 -12.17 1.41 -10.93
CA LYS A 265 -12.62 0.09 -11.37
C LYS A 265 -12.99 -0.82 -10.19
N LYS A 266 -13.17 -0.24 -8.99
CA LYS A 266 -13.52 -0.94 -7.74
C LYS A 266 -12.46 -1.96 -7.31
N ARG A 267 -11.17 -1.67 -7.52
CA ARG A 267 -10.06 -2.56 -7.16
C ARG A 267 -9.16 -1.90 -6.12
N GLY A 268 -8.90 -2.59 -5.02
CA GLY A 268 -7.89 -2.22 -4.02
C GLY A 268 -6.53 -2.87 -4.30
N VAL A 269 -5.57 -2.60 -3.40
CA VAL A 269 -4.20 -3.15 -3.49
C VAL A 269 -4.17 -4.69 -3.46
N MET A 270 -5.17 -5.33 -2.85
CA MET A 270 -5.29 -6.79 -2.72
C MET A 270 -6.10 -7.45 -3.86
N ASP A 271 -6.68 -6.69 -4.79
CA ASP A 271 -7.66 -7.22 -5.76
C ASP A 271 -7.11 -7.54 -7.14
N MET A 272 -5.84 -7.23 -7.40
CA MET A 272 -5.18 -7.51 -8.67
C MET A 272 -3.95 -8.38 -8.45
N LYS A 273 -3.72 -9.37 -9.32
CA LYS A 273 -2.52 -10.24 -9.26
C LYS A 273 -1.23 -9.40 -9.23
N ASP A 274 -1.14 -8.39 -10.07
CA ASP A 274 0.06 -7.54 -10.23
C ASP A 274 0.37 -6.65 -9.01
N THR A 275 -0.58 -6.44 -8.09
CA THR A 275 -0.35 -5.68 -6.85
C THR A 275 -0.34 -6.59 -5.62
N MET A 276 -1.25 -7.56 -5.57
CA MET A 276 -1.39 -8.49 -4.47
C MET A 276 -0.19 -9.44 -4.34
N MET A 277 0.36 -9.95 -5.45
CA MET A 277 1.54 -10.82 -5.38
C MET A 277 2.79 -10.06 -4.91
N PRO A 278 3.11 -8.86 -5.43
CA PRO A 278 4.16 -8.02 -4.85
C PRO A 278 3.89 -7.61 -3.40
N LEU A 279 2.64 -7.30 -3.03
CA LEU A 279 2.28 -7.01 -1.64
C LEU A 279 2.60 -8.19 -0.73
N ALA A 280 2.14 -9.39 -1.07
CA ALA A 280 2.41 -10.59 -0.28
C ALA A 280 3.91 -10.84 -0.11
N ARG A 281 4.70 -10.74 -1.20
CA ARG A 281 6.17 -10.86 -1.14
C ARG A 281 6.81 -9.81 -0.26
N PHE A 282 6.31 -8.58 -0.35
CA PHE A 282 6.81 -7.46 0.44
C PHE A 282 6.50 -7.65 1.93
N LEU A 283 5.28 -8.05 2.29
CA LEU A 283 4.89 -8.30 3.67
C LEU A 283 5.58 -9.53 4.27
N SER A 284 5.93 -10.52 3.43
CA SER A 284 6.58 -11.76 3.85
C SER A 284 8.11 -11.71 3.87
N ARG A 285 8.71 -10.53 3.66
CA ARG A 285 10.16 -10.36 3.72
C ARG A 285 10.72 -10.84 5.05
N LYS A 286 11.87 -11.51 5.01
CA LYS A 286 12.52 -12.01 6.23
C LYS A 286 12.80 -10.88 7.22
N GLU A 287 13.25 -9.72 6.73
CA GLU A 287 13.54 -8.54 7.56
C GLU A 287 12.32 -8.01 8.32
N PHE A 288 11.10 -8.31 7.85
CA PHE A 288 9.85 -7.95 8.52
C PHE A 288 9.32 -9.10 9.37
N LYS A 289 9.34 -10.33 8.85
CA LYS A 289 8.89 -11.53 9.58
C LYS A 289 9.64 -11.74 10.89
N ASP A 290 10.95 -11.50 10.90
CA ASP A 290 11.77 -11.58 12.11
C ASP A 290 11.37 -10.53 13.18
N ARG A 291 10.59 -9.50 12.81
CA ARG A 291 10.20 -8.38 13.66
C ARG A 291 8.72 -8.37 14.04
N TYR A 292 7.90 -9.16 13.35
CA TYR A 292 6.49 -9.31 13.68
C TYR A 292 6.37 -10.05 15.02
N GLY A 293 5.81 -9.38 16.04
CA GLY A 293 5.71 -9.92 17.39
C GLY A 293 7.03 -9.97 18.17
N ASP A 294 8.11 -9.34 17.68
CA ASP A 294 9.36 -9.23 18.44
C ASP A 294 9.25 -8.16 19.55
N GLU A 295 9.67 -8.49 20.77
CA GLU A 295 9.56 -7.60 21.93
C GLU A 295 10.58 -6.45 21.94
N LYS A 296 11.75 -6.65 21.32
CA LYS A 296 12.87 -5.70 21.39
C LYS A 296 12.86 -4.70 20.25
N LYS A 297 12.46 -5.13 19.05
CA LYS A 297 12.42 -4.34 17.83
C LYS A 297 11.13 -4.64 17.03
N PRO A 298 9.95 -4.41 17.62
CA PRO A 298 8.67 -4.69 16.98
C PRO A 298 8.54 -3.93 15.66
N LEU A 299 7.82 -4.54 14.72
CA LEU A 299 7.34 -3.88 13.51
C LEU A 299 5.81 -3.99 13.48
N ALA A 300 5.12 -2.87 13.63
CA ALA A 300 3.67 -2.81 13.55
C ALA A 300 3.21 -2.89 12.09
N LEU A 301 2.49 -3.96 11.73
CA LEU A 301 1.80 -4.07 10.44
C LEU A 301 0.33 -3.68 10.61
N LEU A 302 -0.07 -2.62 9.92
CA LEU A 302 -1.36 -1.96 10.03
C LEU A 302 -2.05 -1.96 8.67
N PHE A 303 -3.37 -2.12 8.66
CA PHE A 303 -4.20 -1.96 7.47
C PHE A 303 -5.07 -0.71 7.64
N TYR A 304 -4.92 0.23 6.71
CA TYR A 304 -5.73 1.43 6.60
C TYR A 304 -6.85 1.23 5.58
#